data_AF-A0A511TFI0-F1
#
_entry.id   AF-A0A511TFI0-F1
#
_cell.length_a   1.000
_cell.length_b   1.000
_cell.length_c   1.000
_cell.angle_alpha   90.00
_cell.angle_beta   90.00
_cell.angle_gamma   90.00
#
_symmetry.space_group_name_H-M   'P 1'
#
loop_
_entity.id
_entity.type
_entity.pdbx_description
1 polymer ?
#
loop_
_entity_poly.entity_id
_entity_poly.type
_entity_poly.pdbx_seq_one_letter_code
_entity_poly.pdbx_strand_id
1 'polypeptide(L)'
;MRTTLFLFAWLCAAPPDTTVVGPQESLRDVAERALGDASATAELRALNALSSDAVSPGTRLKLPGQERALALKALETARTLVAQARGSGGPAEAETRLKEAEVHFRTARYAQASEAANAAGTLVTQGRAPQPSTFSVQVEPDAGTTTVNVTRGPPVRVEAEGVTRPVAPGETVLVEKGRPPAAPPPSVPRLEQPEDGVTLKRRADAKRHLGPVKLSWAAQQGVERYEVEVARDAPGASVLTLTPTMAEVKLPPLPAGRYWWTVRAVGASGRSEPSGARRFELVPESIPLEVQKGPWQ
;
A
#
# COMPACT_ATOMS: atom_id res chain seq x y z
N MET A 1 17.02 22.40 81.62
CA MET A 1 15.73 22.11 80.97
C MET A 1 16.00 21.51 79.60
N ARG A 2 15.40 20.33 79.35
CA ARG A 2 15.13 19.67 78.06
C ARG A 2 16.30 19.23 77.16
N THR A 3 16.63 17.96 77.38
CA THR A 3 17.10 16.94 76.44
C THR A 3 16.27 16.92 75.15
N THR A 4 16.92 16.81 73.99
CA THR A 4 16.27 16.30 72.76
C THR A 4 17.25 15.41 72.00
N LEU A 5 16.89 14.13 71.90
CA LEU A 5 17.57 13.07 71.15
C LEU A 5 17.55 13.36 69.65
N PHE A 6 18.69 13.20 68.98
CA PHE A 6 18.75 12.97 67.54
C PHE A 6 18.52 11.47 67.26
N LEU A 7 17.39 11.15 66.63
CA LEU A 7 17.11 9.81 66.12
C LEU A 7 17.77 9.66 64.75
N PHE A 8 18.82 8.84 64.67
CA PHE A 8 19.44 8.43 63.41
C PHE A 8 18.53 7.40 62.71
N ALA A 9 17.85 7.81 61.64
CA ALA A 9 17.15 6.87 60.76
C ALA A 9 18.18 6.19 59.86
N TRP A 10 18.33 4.88 60.08
CA TRP A 10 19.16 3.96 59.31
C TRP A 10 18.75 3.94 57.82
N LEU A 11 19.61 4.42 56.93
CA LEU A 11 19.49 4.21 55.48
C LEU A 11 20.07 2.83 55.16
N CYS A 12 19.27 1.76 55.27
CA CYS A 12 19.60 0.51 54.61
C CYS A 12 19.40 0.69 53.10
N ALA A 13 20.50 0.85 52.35
CA ALA A 13 20.47 0.71 50.91
C ALA A 13 20.01 -0.72 50.57
N ALA A 14 18.80 -0.84 50.04
CA ALA A 14 18.29 -2.10 49.53
C ALA A 14 19.12 -2.52 48.29
N PRO A 15 19.35 -3.82 48.05
CA PRO A 15 19.96 -4.27 46.80
C PRO A 15 19.14 -3.77 45.60
N PRO A 16 19.79 -3.51 44.44
CA PRO A 16 19.19 -2.81 43.30
C PRO A 16 17.92 -3.48 42.75
N ASP A 17 17.72 -4.77 43.06
CA ASP A 17 16.59 -5.57 42.61
C ASP A 17 15.48 -5.69 43.66
N THR A 18 15.42 -4.80 44.65
CA THR A 18 14.35 -4.80 45.65
C THR A 18 13.86 -3.39 45.99
N THR A 19 12.57 -3.28 46.31
CA THR A 19 11.94 -2.05 46.80
C THR A 19 11.18 -2.34 48.10
N VAL A 20 11.00 -1.32 48.93
CA VAL A 20 10.17 -1.38 50.13
C VAL A 20 8.81 -0.74 49.84
N VAL A 21 7.74 -1.34 50.38
CA VAL A 21 6.38 -0.79 50.33
C VAL A 21 6.25 0.35 51.34
N GLY A 22 5.86 1.53 50.88
CA GLY A 22 5.64 2.72 51.70
C GLY A 22 4.35 2.68 52.53
N PRO A 23 4.15 3.67 53.42
CA PRO A 23 2.90 3.81 54.19
C PRO A 23 1.73 4.07 53.24
N GLN A 24 0.64 3.29 53.36
CA GLN A 24 -0.56 3.37 52.51
C GLN A 24 -0.31 3.11 51.00
N GLU A 25 0.86 2.57 50.62
CA GLU A 25 1.19 2.27 49.23
C GLU A 25 0.60 0.90 48.83
N SER A 26 -0.15 0.85 47.74
CA SER A 26 -0.66 -0.41 47.18
C SER A 26 0.39 -1.08 46.27
N LEU A 27 0.22 -2.38 45.98
CA LEU A 27 1.12 -3.08 45.04
C LEU A 27 1.11 -2.44 43.63
N ARG A 28 -0.01 -1.81 43.26
CA ARG A 28 -0.15 -1.04 42.01
C ARG A 28 0.70 0.23 42.02
N ASP A 29 0.72 0.94 43.14
CA ASP A 29 1.52 2.16 43.29
C ASP A 29 3.01 1.81 43.26
N VAL A 30 3.39 0.68 43.86
CA VAL A 30 4.76 0.15 43.74
C VAL A 30 5.10 -0.21 42.29
N ALA A 31 4.17 -0.82 41.54
CA ALA A 31 4.37 -1.15 40.13
C ALA A 31 4.60 0.10 39.27
N GLU A 32 3.76 1.12 39.43
CA GLU A 32 3.92 2.40 38.75
C GLU A 32 5.25 3.06 39.11
N ARG A 33 5.59 3.15 40.40
CA ARG A 33 6.81 3.81 40.87
C ARG A 33 8.09 3.08 40.45
N ALA A 34 8.10 1.76 40.56
CA ALA A 34 9.32 0.97 40.36
C ALA A 34 9.50 0.53 38.90
N LEU A 35 8.42 0.29 38.17
CA LEU A 35 8.45 -0.25 36.79
C LEU A 35 7.91 0.73 35.75
N GLY A 36 7.36 1.88 36.15
CA GLY A 36 6.72 2.83 35.25
C GLY A 36 5.42 2.31 34.64
N ASP A 37 4.82 1.27 35.24
CA ASP A 37 3.65 0.59 34.69
C ASP A 37 2.76 -0.01 35.80
N ALA A 38 1.67 0.68 36.13
CA ALA A 38 0.65 0.19 37.06
C ALA A 38 0.05 -1.17 36.68
N SER A 39 0.06 -1.54 35.38
CA SER A 39 -0.47 -2.83 34.93
C SER A 39 0.44 -4.01 35.28
N ALA A 40 1.70 -3.75 35.66
CA ALA A 40 2.65 -4.74 36.16
C ALA A 40 2.35 -5.25 37.59
N THR A 41 1.20 -4.88 38.17
CA THR A 41 0.75 -5.37 39.48
C THR A 41 0.71 -6.91 39.52
N ALA A 42 0.14 -7.56 38.51
CA ALA A 42 0.06 -9.03 38.45
C ALA A 42 1.45 -9.69 38.34
N GLU A 43 2.35 -9.04 37.61
CA GLU A 43 3.75 -9.46 37.44
C GLU A 43 4.50 -9.39 38.78
N LEU A 44 4.43 -8.25 39.49
CA LEU A 44 5.03 -8.08 40.80
C LEU A 44 4.46 -9.07 41.82
N ARG A 45 3.15 -9.32 41.78
CA ARG A 45 2.49 -10.31 42.63
C ARG A 45 3.06 -11.70 42.39
N ALA A 46 3.18 -12.11 41.13
CA ALA A 46 3.72 -13.41 40.75
C ALA A 46 5.20 -13.56 41.14
N LEU A 47 6.02 -12.54 40.87
CA LEU A 47 7.45 -12.54 41.18
C LEU A 47 7.72 -12.68 42.69
N ASN A 48 6.84 -12.12 43.51
CA ASN A 48 6.95 -12.13 44.96
C ASN A 48 6.12 -13.22 45.65
N ALA A 49 5.50 -14.13 44.87
CA ALA A 49 4.65 -15.22 45.37
C ALA A 49 3.54 -14.74 46.34
N LEU A 50 2.99 -13.55 46.07
CA LEU A 50 1.95 -12.94 46.89
C LEU A 50 0.57 -13.52 46.54
N SER A 51 -0.26 -13.77 47.56
CA SER A 51 -1.62 -14.29 47.39
C SER A 51 -2.66 -13.22 47.09
N SER A 52 -2.35 -11.94 47.33
CA SER A 52 -3.24 -10.81 47.07
C SER A 52 -2.46 -9.54 46.78
N ASP A 53 -3.17 -8.49 46.37
CA ASP A 53 -2.59 -7.17 46.07
C ASP A 53 -2.39 -6.32 47.34
N ALA A 54 -2.91 -6.78 48.48
CA ALA A 54 -2.73 -6.14 49.77
C ALA A 54 -1.35 -6.52 50.35
N VAL A 55 -0.47 -5.53 50.47
CA VAL A 55 0.89 -5.71 51.02
C VAL A 55 1.11 -4.74 52.17
N SER A 56 1.59 -5.24 53.30
CA SER A 56 1.84 -4.41 54.48
C SER A 56 2.98 -3.42 54.24
N PRO A 57 2.88 -2.18 54.76
CA PRO A 57 3.99 -1.24 54.76
C PRO A 57 5.26 -1.86 55.36
N GLY A 58 6.42 -1.56 54.76
CA GLY A 58 7.71 -2.11 55.17
C GLY A 58 8.08 -3.46 54.53
N THR A 59 7.16 -4.09 53.77
CA THR A 59 7.46 -5.33 53.03
C THR A 59 8.53 -5.08 51.97
N ARG A 60 9.53 -5.97 51.88
CA ARG A 60 10.53 -5.94 50.80
C ARG A 60 10.05 -6.79 49.62
N LEU A 61 9.91 -6.15 48.46
CA LEU A 61 9.51 -6.78 47.21
C LEU A 61 10.71 -6.87 46.27
N LYS A 62 10.85 -8.02 45.62
CA LYS A 62 11.75 -8.23 44.49
C LYS A 62 11.22 -7.47 43.27
N LEU A 63 12.13 -6.84 42.56
CA LEU A 63 11.90 -6.21 41.28
C LEU A 63 12.42 -7.11 40.16
N PRO A 64 11.79 -7.06 38.98
CA PRO A 64 12.29 -7.75 37.80
C PRO A 64 13.64 -7.21 37.34
N GLY A 65 14.55 -8.09 36.96
CA GLY A 65 15.87 -7.74 36.42
C GLY A 65 15.90 -7.59 34.90
N GLN A 66 17.11 -7.70 34.33
CA GLN A 66 17.38 -7.52 32.90
C GLN A 66 16.55 -8.47 31.98
N GLU A 67 16.22 -9.66 32.45
CA GLU A 67 15.40 -10.62 31.70
C GLU A 67 14.02 -10.08 31.33
N ARG A 68 13.42 -9.23 32.19
CA ARG A 68 12.15 -8.57 31.89
C ARG A 68 12.28 -7.66 30.67
N ALA A 69 13.35 -6.85 30.62
CA ALA A 69 13.57 -5.92 29.52
C ALA A 69 13.72 -6.64 28.18
N LEU A 70 14.43 -7.78 28.18
CA LEU A 70 14.56 -8.65 27.01
C LEU A 70 13.21 -9.22 26.58
N ALA A 71 12.44 -9.78 27.52
CA ALA A 71 11.12 -10.35 27.24
C ALA A 71 10.13 -9.29 26.74
N LEU A 72 10.16 -8.07 27.29
CA LEU A 72 9.32 -6.95 26.85
C LEU A 72 9.65 -6.56 25.40
N LYS A 73 10.92 -6.40 25.07
CA LYS A 73 11.35 -6.10 23.69
C LYS A 73 10.94 -7.21 22.71
N ALA A 74 11.07 -8.46 23.10
CA ALA A 74 10.62 -9.60 22.29
C ALA A 74 9.11 -9.57 22.06
N LEU A 75 8.32 -9.28 23.11
CA LEU A 75 6.86 -9.13 23.02
C LEU A 75 6.44 -7.98 22.09
N GLU A 76 7.05 -6.80 22.22
CA GLU A 76 6.75 -5.65 21.35
C GLU A 76 7.03 -5.96 19.88
N THR A 77 8.16 -6.62 19.62
CA THR A 77 8.54 -7.07 18.28
C THR A 77 7.52 -8.07 17.73
N ALA A 78 7.16 -9.09 18.52
CA ALA A 78 6.21 -10.11 18.13
C ALA A 78 4.80 -9.52 17.88
N ARG A 79 4.32 -8.61 18.74
CA ARG A 79 3.04 -7.90 18.55
C ARG A 79 3.01 -7.17 17.21
N THR A 80 4.07 -6.45 16.90
CA THR A 80 4.18 -5.68 15.65
C THR A 80 4.13 -6.61 14.43
N LEU A 81 4.92 -7.69 14.44
CA LEU A 81 4.96 -8.66 13.35
C LEU A 81 3.61 -9.36 13.14
N VAL A 82 2.99 -9.84 14.23
CA VAL A 82 1.68 -10.52 14.16
C VAL A 82 0.58 -9.55 13.70
N ALA A 83 0.57 -8.31 14.19
CA ALA A 83 -0.39 -7.30 13.77
C ALA A 83 -0.28 -6.98 12.26
N GLN A 84 0.94 -6.86 11.73
CA GLN A 84 1.17 -6.66 10.29
C GLN A 84 0.70 -7.88 9.47
N ALA A 85 0.88 -9.09 9.99
CA ALA A 85 0.50 -10.32 9.29
C ALA A 85 -1.02 -10.56 9.22
N ARG A 86 -1.81 -10.01 10.15
CA ARG A 86 -3.28 -10.14 10.13
C ARG A 86 -3.91 -9.64 8.83
N GLY A 87 -3.40 -8.55 8.26
CA GLY A 87 -3.89 -8.00 7.00
C GLY A 87 -3.63 -8.89 5.77
N SER A 88 -2.70 -9.85 5.89
CA SER A 88 -2.30 -10.77 4.82
C SER A 88 -2.67 -12.23 5.09
N GLY A 89 -3.56 -12.51 6.05
CA GLY A 89 -3.94 -13.88 6.41
C GLY A 89 -2.86 -14.63 7.20
N GLY A 90 -2.22 -13.96 8.17
CA GLY A 90 -1.15 -14.53 9.00
C GLY A 90 -1.54 -15.80 9.77
N PRO A 91 -0.55 -16.63 10.16
CA PRO A 91 -0.81 -17.93 10.77
C PRO A 91 -1.45 -17.79 12.16
N ALA A 92 -2.58 -18.47 12.37
CA ALA A 92 -3.30 -18.49 13.65
C ALA A 92 -2.42 -18.97 14.82
N GLU A 93 -1.48 -19.86 14.54
CA GLU A 93 -0.49 -20.35 15.51
C GLU A 93 0.39 -19.23 16.08
N ALA A 94 0.74 -18.22 15.28
CA ALA A 94 1.53 -17.08 15.76
C ALA A 94 0.77 -16.23 16.79
N GLU A 95 -0.55 -16.09 16.63
CA GLU A 95 -1.39 -15.41 17.62
C GLU A 95 -1.47 -16.19 18.92
N THR A 96 -1.57 -17.52 18.84
CA THR A 96 -1.55 -18.40 20.01
C THR A 96 -0.24 -18.27 20.77
N ARG A 97 0.91 -18.33 20.09
CA ARG A 97 2.23 -18.14 20.72
C ARG A 97 2.40 -16.75 21.34
N LEU A 98 1.85 -15.72 20.71
CA LEU A 98 1.87 -14.37 21.27
C LEU A 98 1.06 -14.30 22.59
N LYS A 99 -0.13 -14.89 22.63
CA LYS A 99 -0.94 -14.95 23.87
C LYS A 99 -0.24 -15.72 24.98
N GLU A 100 0.41 -16.84 24.66
CA GLU A 100 1.24 -17.60 25.60
C GLU A 100 2.36 -16.73 26.18
N ALA A 101 3.09 -16.00 25.33
CA ALA A 101 4.15 -15.09 25.75
C ALA A 101 3.65 -14.02 26.75
N GLU A 102 2.47 -13.43 26.49
CA GLU A 102 1.85 -12.44 27.39
C GLU A 102 1.41 -13.03 28.73
N VAL A 103 0.98 -14.29 28.76
CA VAL A 103 0.69 -15.01 30.01
C VAL A 103 1.97 -15.28 30.80
N HIS A 104 3.03 -15.75 30.14
CA HIS A 104 4.33 -15.98 30.78
C HIS A 104 4.92 -14.69 31.36
N PHE A 105 4.82 -13.57 30.64
CA PHE A 105 5.30 -12.28 31.10
C PHE A 105 4.56 -11.81 32.36
N ARG A 106 3.22 -11.85 32.34
CA ARG A 106 2.39 -11.47 33.51
C ARG A 106 2.59 -12.37 34.73
N THR A 107 3.12 -13.57 34.55
CA THR A 107 3.43 -14.53 35.63
C THR A 107 4.91 -14.51 36.03
N ALA A 108 5.65 -13.47 35.63
CA ALA A 108 7.08 -13.27 35.91
C ALA A 108 8.00 -14.40 35.39
N ARG A 109 7.59 -15.12 34.34
CA ARG A 109 8.38 -16.18 33.67
C ARG A 109 9.04 -15.63 32.40
N TYR A 110 9.99 -14.72 32.56
CA TYR A 110 10.53 -13.91 31.45
C TYR A 110 11.22 -14.73 30.35
N ALA A 111 11.98 -15.77 30.70
CA ALA A 111 12.62 -16.64 29.72
C ALA A 111 11.60 -17.31 28.78
N GLN A 112 10.54 -17.89 29.36
CA GLN A 112 9.45 -18.52 28.61
C GLN A 112 8.67 -17.50 27.77
N ALA A 113 8.48 -16.28 28.30
CA ALA A 113 7.84 -15.20 27.56
C ALA A 113 8.65 -14.81 26.32
N SER A 114 9.97 -14.65 26.46
CA SER A 114 10.85 -14.33 25.34
C SER A 114 10.89 -15.46 24.30
N GLU A 115 10.95 -16.71 24.73
CA GLU A 115 10.94 -17.87 23.83
C GLU A 115 9.64 -17.94 23.02
N ALA A 116 8.48 -17.83 23.68
CA ALA A 116 7.19 -17.84 23.01
C ALA A 116 7.01 -16.65 22.06
N ALA A 117 7.48 -15.45 22.43
CA ALA A 117 7.44 -14.26 21.58
C ALA A 117 8.32 -14.43 20.32
N ASN A 118 9.53 -14.97 20.47
CA ASN A 118 10.41 -15.26 19.34
C ASN A 118 9.83 -16.34 18.42
N ALA A 119 9.17 -17.37 18.98
CA ALA A 119 8.47 -18.39 18.22
C ALA A 119 7.31 -17.79 17.40
N ALA A 120 6.53 -16.87 17.98
CA ALA A 120 5.48 -16.15 17.27
C ALA A 120 6.03 -15.36 16.07
N GLY A 121 7.14 -14.62 16.27
CA GLY A 121 7.81 -13.90 15.19
C GLY A 121 8.32 -14.83 14.08
N THR A 122 8.90 -15.97 14.46
CA THR A 122 9.40 -16.99 13.52
C THR A 122 8.26 -17.53 12.64
N LEU A 123 7.11 -17.88 13.23
CA LEU A 123 5.94 -18.37 12.49
C LEU A 123 5.44 -17.36 11.46
N VAL A 124 5.41 -16.06 11.81
CA VAL A 124 5.06 -14.99 10.87
C VAL A 124 6.04 -14.92 9.70
N THR A 125 7.35 -15.02 9.97
CA THR A 125 8.37 -14.97 8.92
C THR A 125 8.38 -16.21 8.03
N GLN A 126 8.15 -17.40 8.58
CA GLN A 126 8.10 -18.67 7.83
C GLN A 126 6.86 -18.75 6.93
N GLY A 127 5.71 -18.24 7.39
CA GLY A 127 4.52 -18.09 6.54
C GLY A 127 4.72 -17.15 5.34
N ARG A 128 5.80 -16.35 5.35
CA ARG A 128 6.21 -15.46 4.26
C ARG A 128 7.35 -16.04 3.41
N ALA A 129 7.62 -17.35 3.48
CA ALA A 129 8.62 -17.97 2.60
C ALA A 129 8.31 -17.60 1.12
N PRO A 130 9.33 -17.16 0.34
CA PRO A 130 9.12 -16.77 -1.04
C PRO A 130 8.55 -17.97 -1.80
N GLN A 131 7.31 -17.84 -2.28
CA GLN A 131 6.71 -18.88 -3.11
C GLN A 131 7.58 -19.04 -4.36
N PRO A 132 8.04 -20.26 -4.70
CA PRO A 132 8.85 -20.45 -5.90
C PRO A 132 8.02 -20.14 -7.15
N SER A 133 8.67 -19.56 -8.16
CA SER A 133 8.05 -19.36 -9.47
C SER A 133 8.04 -20.66 -10.27
N THR A 134 6.93 -20.95 -10.95
CA THR A 134 6.85 -22.01 -11.95
C THR A 134 6.91 -21.37 -13.33
N PHE A 135 7.91 -21.73 -14.12
CA PHE A 135 8.12 -21.21 -15.46
C PHE A 135 8.67 -22.30 -16.39
N SER A 136 8.50 -22.12 -17.70
CA SER A 136 9.08 -22.97 -18.74
C SER A 136 9.91 -22.14 -19.69
N VAL A 137 11.02 -22.70 -20.17
CA VAL A 137 11.88 -22.10 -21.19
C VAL A 137 11.93 -23.03 -22.38
N GLN A 138 11.54 -22.53 -23.55
CA GLN A 138 11.61 -23.23 -24.82
C GLN A 138 12.63 -22.52 -25.70
N VAL A 139 13.65 -23.25 -26.16
CA VAL A 139 14.67 -22.75 -27.07
C VAL A 139 14.43 -23.41 -28.42
N GLU A 140 14.28 -22.62 -29.47
CA GLU A 140 14.18 -23.08 -30.86
C GLU A 140 15.48 -22.70 -31.59
N PRO A 141 16.45 -23.63 -31.68
CA PRO A 141 17.79 -23.33 -32.22
C PRO A 141 17.75 -22.91 -33.69
N ASP A 142 16.86 -23.52 -34.47
CA ASP A 142 16.73 -23.28 -35.91
C ASP A 142 16.10 -21.90 -36.21
N ALA A 143 15.24 -21.41 -35.32
CA ALA A 143 14.63 -20.08 -35.40
C ALA A 143 15.45 -19.01 -34.66
N GLY A 144 16.43 -19.39 -33.85
CA GLY A 144 17.22 -18.47 -33.03
C GLY A 144 16.40 -17.76 -31.96
N THR A 145 15.33 -18.39 -31.48
CA THR A 145 14.38 -17.81 -30.52
C THR A 145 14.38 -18.55 -29.20
N THR A 146 14.20 -17.81 -28.10
CA THR A 146 13.98 -18.35 -26.76
C THR A 146 12.69 -17.78 -26.20
N THR A 147 11.76 -18.64 -25.82
CA THR A 147 10.47 -18.28 -25.24
C THR A 147 10.45 -18.64 -23.77
N VAL A 148 10.16 -17.66 -22.91
CA VAL A 148 10.01 -17.84 -21.46
C VAL A 148 8.55 -17.60 -21.10
N ASN A 149 7.91 -18.60 -20.48
CA ASN A 149 6.53 -18.51 -20.00
C ASN A 149 6.50 -18.70 -18.48
N VAL A 150 5.90 -17.77 -17.75
CA VAL A 150 5.78 -17.85 -16.29
C VAL A 150 4.35 -18.21 -15.95
N THR A 151 4.13 -19.37 -15.33
CA THR A 151 2.77 -19.87 -15.05
C THR A 151 2.28 -19.42 -13.67
N ARG A 152 3.16 -19.38 -12.66
CA ARG A 152 2.78 -19.07 -11.26
C ARG A 152 3.96 -18.48 -10.49
N GLY A 153 3.66 -17.73 -9.43
CA GLY A 153 4.62 -17.28 -8.43
C GLY A 153 5.10 -15.84 -8.67
N PRO A 154 6.18 -15.41 -8.03
CA PRO A 154 6.79 -14.10 -8.28
C PRO A 154 7.25 -13.95 -9.75
N PRO A 155 7.36 -12.71 -10.28
CA PRO A 155 7.87 -12.48 -11.62
C PRO A 155 9.30 -13.02 -11.82
N VAL A 156 9.55 -13.63 -12.98
CA VAL A 156 10.88 -14.10 -13.38
C VAL A 156 11.59 -13.00 -14.17
N ARG A 157 12.86 -12.73 -13.89
CA ARG A 157 13.65 -11.76 -14.66
C ARG A 157 14.30 -12.46 -15.84
N VAL A 158 14.06 -11.95 -17.03
CA VAL A 158 14.68 -12.41 -18.28
C VAL A 158 15.62 -11.31 -18.77
N GLU A 159 16.88 -11.65 -19.05
CA GLU A 159 17.90 -10.71 -19.47
C GLU A 159 18.54 -11.13 -20.79
N ALA A 160 18.63 -10.20 -21.73
CA ALA A 160 19.36 -10.36 -22.99
C ALA A 160 19.80 -8.98 -23.51
N GLU A 161 20.95 -8.91 -24.19
CA GLU A 161 21.53 -7.66 -24.72
C GLU A 161 21.60 -6.53 -23.68
N GLY A 162 21.88 -6.85 -22.41
CA GLY A 162 21.95 -5.89 -21.30
C GLY A 162 20.60 -5.32 -20.85
N VAL A 163 19.48 -5.83 -21.36
CA VAL A 163 18.12 -5.43 -20.98
C VAL A 163 17.48 -6.51 -20.13
N THR A 164 17.17 -6.18 -18.88
CA THR A 164 16.40 -7.05 -17.98
C THR A 164 14.91 -6.71 -18.05
N ARG A 165 14.08 -7.69 -18.41
CA ARG A 165 12.62 -7.60 -18.38
C ARG A 165 12.04 -8.55 -17.32
N PRO A 166 11.24 -8.05 -16.35
CA PRO A 166 10.44 -8.92 -15.51
C PRO A 166 9.25 -9.51 -16.30
N VAL A 167 8.98 -10.79 -16.08
CA VAL A 167 7.90 -11.55 -16.72
C VAL A 167 6.95 -12.02 -15.63
N ALA A 168 5.75 -11.47 -15.62
CA ALA A 168 4.75 -11.77 -14.61
C ALA A 168 4.05 -13.13 -14.90
N PRO A 169 3.37 -13.73 -13.91
CA PRO A 169 2.54 -14.91 -14.15
C PRO A 169 1.48 -14.67 -15.24
N GLY A 170 1.36 -15.63 -16.16
CA GLY A 170 0.50 -15.54 -17.34
C GLY A 170 1.14 -14.82 -18.53
N GLU A 171 2.34 -14.25 -18.37
CA GLU A 171 3.06 -13.62 -19.48
C GLU A 171 4.03 -14.59 -20.15
N THR A 172 4.15 -14.40 -21.47
CA THR A 172 5.15 -15.03 -22.31
C THR A 172 6.07 -13.96 -22.89
N VAL A 173 7.38 -14.23 -22.88
CA VAL A 173 8.40 -13.36 -23.48
C VAL A 173 9.18 -14.12 -24.53
N LEU A 174 9.28 -13.51 -25.71
CA LEU A 174 10.16 -13.94 -26.79
C LEU A 174 11.47 -13.15 -26.72
N VAL A 175 12.58 -13.87 -26.82
CA VAL A 175 13.94 -13.33 -26.94
C VAL A 175 14.53 -13.88 -28.23
N GLU A 176 14.79 -13.01 -29.19
CA GLU A 176 15.49 -13.36 -30.44
C GLU A 176 17.00 -13.25 -30.21
N LYS A 177 17.78 -14.13 -30.85
CA LYS A 177 19.24 -14.11 -30.76
C LYS A 177 19.79 -12.74 -31.17
N GLY A 178 20.59 -12.14 -30.29
CA GLY A 178 21.18 -10.81 -30.53
C GLY A 178 20.22 -9.65 -30.36
N ARG A 179 19.02 -9.87 -29.78
CA ARG A 179 18.04 -8.83 -29.49
C ARG A 179 17.63 -8.84 -28.02
N PRO A 180 17.27 -7.67 -27.45
CA PRO A 180 16.73 -7.61 -26.11
C PRO A 180 15.38 -8.35 -26.03
N PRO A 181 14.93 -8.72 -24.82
CA PRO A 181 13.61 -9.33 -24.65
C PRO A 181 12.53 -8.40 -25.22
N ALA A 182 11.62 -8.94 -26.05
CA ALA A 182 10.57 -8.14 -26.67
C ALA A 182 9.80 -7.35 -25.61
N ALA A 183 9.43 -6.09 -25.86
CA ALA A 183 8.58 -5.32 -24.95
C ALA A 183 7.10 -5.78 -25.06
N PRO A 184 6.29 -5.70 -24.00
CA PRO A 184 4.86 -5.96 -24.12
C PRO A 184 4.20 -4.89 -25.02
N PRO A 185 3.11 -5.22 -25.73
CA PRO A 185 2.33 -4.21 -26.45
C PRO A 185 1.81 -3.13 -25.49
N PRO A 186 1.58 -1.89 -25.96
CA PRO A 186 0.98 -0.86 -25.12
C PRO A 186 -0.37 -1.29 -24.57
N SER A 187 -0.68 -0.87 -23.34
CA SER A 187 -2.01 -1.08 -22.75
C SER A 187 -3.08 -0.25 -23.46
N VAL A 188 -4.36 -0.52 -23.18
CA VAL A 188 -5.46 0.26 -23.74
C VAL A 188 -5.48 1.68 -23.14
N PRO A 189 -5.50 2.75 -23.96
CA PRO A 189 -5.59 4.12 -23.46
C PRO A 189 -6.84 4.37 -22.61
N ARG A 190 -6.67 4.99 -21.45
CA ARG A 190 -7.78 5.42 -20.59
C ARG A 190 -8.18 6.84 -20.94
N LEU A 191 -9.38 7.01 -21.50
CA LEU A 191 -9.88 8.33 -21.87
C LEU A 191 -10.15 9.19 -20.62
N GLU A 192 -9.90 10.49 -20.70
CA GLU A 192 -10.06 11.42 -19.57
C GLU A 192 -11.05 12.54 -19.89
N GLN A 193 -10.78 13.34 -20.93
CA GLN A 193 -11.64 14.43 -21.36
C GLN A 193 -11.92 14.34 -22.86
N PRO A 194 -13.12 14.74 -23.32
CA PRO A 194 -14.30 15.05 -22.50
C PRO A 194 -14.82 13.84 -21.71
N GLU A 195 -15.57 14.12 -20.64
CA GLU A 195 -16.36 13.11 -19.93
C GLU A 195 -17.35 12.42 -20.87
N ASP A 196 -17.66 11.16 -20.60
CA ASP A 196 -18.59 10.41 -21.43
C ASP A 196 -20.00 11.00 -21.33
N GLY A 197 -20.56 11.34 -22.48
CA GLY A 197 -21.92 11.85 -22.59
C GLY A 197 -22.10 13.35 -22.39
N VAL A 198 -21.02 14.12 -22.23
CA VAL A 198 -21.09 15.56 -21.99
C VAL A 198 -21.60 16.35 -23.20
N THR A 199 -22.35 17.42 -22.93
CA THR A 199 -22.76 18.42 -23.93
C THR A 199 -21.87 19.66 -23.81
N LEU A 200 -21.13 19.96 -24.87
CA LEU A 200 -20.21 21.09 -24.97
C LEU A 200 -20.87 22.23 -25.74
N LYS A 201 -21.18 23.32 -25.03
CA LYS A 201 -21.61 24.58 -25.65
C LYS A 201 -20.40 25.31 -26.23
N ARG A 202 -20.46 25.70 -27.50
CA ARG A 202 -19.38 26.45 -28.16
C ARG A 202 -19.95 27.55 -29.03
N ARG A 203 -19.20 28.64 -29.17
CA ARG A 203 -19.51 29.68 -30.15
C ARG A 203 -19.32 29.13 -31.56
N ALA A 204 -20.29 29.40 -32.42
CA ALA A 204 -20.20 29.06 -33.83
C ALA A 204 -19.26 30.01 -34.59
N ASP A 205 -18.43 29.45 -35.47
CA ASP A 205 -17.68 30.25 -36.45
C ASP A 205 -18.58 30.70 -37.62
N ALA A 206 -18.01 31.42 -38.59
CA ALA A 206 -18.73 31.88 -39.78
C ALA A 206 -19.34 30.73 -40.62
N LYS A 207 -18.84 29.50 -40.46
CA LYS A 207 -19.31 28.29 -41.15
C LYS A 207 -20.23 27.43 -40.27
N ARG A 208 -20.66 27.94 -39.12
CA ARG A 208 -21.46 27.23 -38.11
C ARG A 208 -20.77 26.00 -37.48
N HIS A 209 -19.45 25.97 -37.50
CA HIS A 209 -18.67 24.96 -36.78
C HIS A 209 -18.40 25.38 -35.33
N LEU A 210 -18.27 24.38 -34.47
CA LEU A 210 -18.13 24.46 -33.04
C LEU A 210 -16.76 23.88 -32.65
N GLY A 211 -15.92 24.67 -32.00
CA GLY A 211 -14.60 24.21 -31.56
C GLY A 211 -13.67 25.32 -31.07
N PRO A 212 -12.40 24.99 -30.77
CA PRO A 212 -11.85 23.63 -30.76
C PRO A 212 -12.35 22.79 -29.57
N VAL A 213 -12.30 21.47 -29.72
CA VAL A 213 -12.53 20.51 -28.64
C VAL A 213 -11.20 19.83 -28.33
N LYS A 214 -10.78 19.83 -27.08
CA LYS A 214 -9.60 19.09 -26.64
C LYS A 214 -10.02 17.71 -26.16
N LEU A 215 -9.42 16.68 -26.72
CA LEU A 215 -9.49 15.30 -26.24
C LEU A 215 -8.21 15.01 -25.45
N SER A 216 -8.32 14.32 -24.31
CA SER A 216 -7.18 13.86 -23.52
C SER A 216 -7.42 12.48 -22.94
N TRP A 217 -6.32 11.76 -22.73
CA TRP A 217 -6.29 10.42 -22.17
C TRP A 217 -5.04 10.26 -21.31
N ALA A 218 -5.00 9.21 -20.49
CA ALA A 218 -3.86 8.92 -19.64
C ALA A 218 -2.61 8.64 -20.50
N ALA A 219 -1.51 9.33 -20.20
CA ALA A 219 -0.23 9.09 -20.84
C ALA A 219 0.32 7.70 -20.47
N GLN A 220 0.97 7.05 -21.43
CA GLN A 220 1.49 5.68 -21.28
C GLN A 220 2.96 5.63 -21.65
N GLN A 221 3.75 4.86 -20.89
CA GLN A 221 5.17 4.66 -21.20
C GLN A 221 5.34 3.73 -22.41
N GLY A 222 6.39 3.97 -23.20
CA GLY A 222 6.70 3.16 -24.38
C GLY A 222 5.77 3.40 -25.57
N VAL A 223 4.91 4.42 -25.52
CA VAL A 223 4.07 4.83 -26.64
C VAL A 223 4.82 5.87 -27.48
N GLU A 224 4.91 5.61 -28.78
CA GLU A 224 5.53 6.51 -29.75
C GLU A 224 4.51 7.50 -30.33
N ARG A 225 3.27 7.03 -30.53
CA ARG A 225 2.15 7.83 -31.02
C ARG A 225 0.80 7.21 -30.65
N TYR A 226 -0.24 7.99 -30.78
CA TYR A 226 -1.63 7.54 -30.66
C TYR A 226 -2.33 7.59 -32.01
N GLU A 227 -3.40 6.81 -32.14
CA GLU A 227 -4.37 6.90 -33.24
C GLU A 227 -5.72 7.22 -32.63
N VAL A 228 -6.24 8.40 -32.95
CA VAL A 228 -7.53 8.90 -32.47
C VAL A 228 -8.50 8.85 -33.62
N GLU A 229 -9.57 8.08 -33.45
CA GLU A 229 -10.67 8.02 -34.42
C GLU A 229 -11.87 8.74 -33.83
N VAL A 230 -12.48 9.62 -34.62
CA VAL A 230 -13.70 10.35 -34.27
C VAL A 230 -14.78 10.02 -35.31
N ALA A 231 -15.90 9.49 -34.84
CA ALA A 231 -17.07 9.16 -35.64
C ALA A 231 -18.24 10.11 -35.31
N ARG A 232 -19.14 10.31 -36.27
CA ARG A 232 -20.33 11.16 -36.11
C ARG A 232 -21.58 10.29 -36.19
N ASP A 233 -22.59 10.64 -35.38
CA ASP A 233 -23.94 10.03 -35.31
C ASP A 233 -24.00 8.55 -34.86
N ALA A 234 -22.97 7.74 -35.14
CA ALA A 234 -22.80 6.38 -34.65
C ALA A 234 -21.29 6.01 -34.54
N PRO A 235 -20.92 5.08 -33.64
CA PRO A 235 -19.56 4.55 -33.58
C PRO A 235 -19.21 3.72 -34.84
N GLY A 236 -17.96 3.76 -35.28
CA GLY A 236 -17.43 2.90 -36.35
C GLY A 236 -17.39 3.53 -37.76
N ALA A 237 -18.07 4.65 -37.99
CA ALA A 237 -17.95 5.45 -39.22
C ALA A 237 -17.08 6.69 -38.96
N SER A 238 -15.77 6.48 -38.86
CA SER A 238 -14.81 7.54 -38.52
C SER A 238 -14.81 8.64 -39.58
N VAL A 239 -15.17 9.85 -39.17
CA VAL A 239 -15.15 11.07 -40.01
C VAL A 239 -13.81 11.79 -39.91
N LEU A 240 -13.01 11.49 -38.89
CA LEU A 240 -11.70 12.08 -38.66
C LEU A 240 -10.77 11.07 -37.98
N THR A 241 -9.55 10.94 -38.49
CA THR A 241 -8.47 10.17 -37.88
C THR A 241 -7.26 11.08 -37.66
N LEU A 242 -6.73 11.08 -36.44
CA LEU A 242 -5.58 11.90 -36.03
C LEU A 242 -4.50 11.02 -35.42
N THR A 243 -3.23 11.38 -35.61
CA THR A 243 -2.09 10.62 -35.08
C THR A 243 -1.17 11.47 -34.19
N PRO A 244 -1.64 11.93 -33.02
CA PRO A 244 -0.85 12.77 -32.12
C PRO A 244 0.25 11.96 -31.41
N THR A 245 1.37 12.60 -31.09
CA THR A 245 2.45 12.01 -30.27
C THR A 245 2.25 12.26 -28.78
N MET A 246 1.46 13.28 -28.41
CA MET A 246 1.10 13.59 -27.03
C MET A 246 -0.22 12.90 -26.64
N ALA A 247 -0.44 12.73 -25.33
CA ALA A 247 -1.67 12.16 -24.78
C ALA A 247 -2.88 13.13 -24.80
N GLU A 248 -2.87 14.06 -25.74
CA GLU A 248 -3.93 15.00 -26.01
C GLU A 248 -3.95 15.42 -27.47
N VAL A 249 -5.14 15.78 -27.96
CA VAL A 249 -5.30 16.35 -29.30
C VAL A 249 -6.40 17.39 -29.32
N LYS A 250 -6.17 18.46 -30.09
CA LYS A 250 -7.20 19.47 -30.37
C LYS A 250 -7.87 19.11 -31.69
N LEU A 251 -9.18 18.89 -31.65
CA LEU A 251 -9.97 18.69 -32.85
C LEU A 251 -10.12 20.00 -33.63
N PRO A 252 -10.15 19.95 -34.97
CA PRO A 252 -10.60 21.09 -35.76
C PRO A 252 -12.05 21.46 -35.38
N PRO A 253 -12.53 22.67 -35.71
CA PRO A 253 -13.95 23.01 -35.55
C PRO A 253 -14.84 22.01 -36.28
N LEU A 254 -15.86 21.48 -35.60
CA LEU A 254 -16.78 20.46 -36.12
C LEU A 254 -18.22 20.97 -36.13
N PRO A 255 -19.11 20.47 -37.01
CA PRO A 255 -20.52 20.83 -36.97
C PRO A 255 -21.18 20.46 -35.63
N ALA A 256 -22.31 21.11 -35.32
CA ALA A 256 -23.16 20.65 -34.22
C ALA A 256 -23.61 19.19 -34.43
N GLY A 257 -23.71 18.44 -33.33
CA GLY A 257 -24.10 17.03 -33.36
C GLY A 257 -23.38 16.17 -32.33
N ARG A 258 -23.64 14.86 -32.41
CA ARG A 258 -23.10 13.84 -31.51
C ARG A 258 -21.89 13.17 -32.14
N TYR A 259 -20.85 13.01 -31.34
CA TYR A 259 -19.58 12.43 -31.75
C TYR A 259 -19.18 11.31 -30.79
N TRP A 260 -18.54 10.29 -31.35
CA TRP A 260 -17.89 9.22 -30.63
C TRP A 260 -16.41 9.26 -30.93
N TRP A 261 -15.57 8.92 -29.96
CA TRP A 261 -14.15 8.84 -30.18
C TRP A 261 -13.52 7.68 -29.44
N THR A 262 -12.49 7.11 -30.06
CA THR A 262 -11.65 6.04 -29.53
C THR A 262 -10.19 6.40 -29.71
N VAL A 263 -9.34 5.84 -28.86
CA VAL A 263 -7.88 6.01 -28.95
C VAL A 263 -7.20 4.66 -28.90
N ARG A 264 -6.21 4.46 -29.77
CA ARG A 264 -5.24 3.37 -29.73
C ARG A 264 -3.85 3.92 -29.44
N ALA A 265 -3.08 3.21 -28.62
CA ALA A 265 -1.67 3.47 -28.43
C ALA A 265 -0.85 2.66 -29.43
N VAL A 266 0.21 3.26 -29.95
CA VAL A 266 1.16 2.61 -30.87
C VAL A 266 2.57 2.79 -30.30
N GLY A 267 3.25 1.66 -30.06
CA GLY A 267 4.64 1.63 -29.61
C GLY A 267 5.46 0.62 -30.42
N ALA A 268 6.74 0.49 -30.08
CA ALA A 268 7.68 -0.38 -30.77
C ALA A 268 7.24 -1.86 -30.85
N SER A 269 6.51 -2.34 -29.83
CA SER A 269 5.98 -3.70 -29.73
C SER A 269 4.64 -3.91 -30.45
N GLY A 270 4.04 -2.85 -31.02
CA GLY A 270 2.80 -2.92 -31.78
C GLY A 270 1.72 -1.94 -31.29
N ARG A 271 0.47 -2.29 -31.59
CA ARG A 271 -0.72 -1.47 -31.28
C ARG A 271 -1.47 -2.05 -30.09
N SER A 272 -2.06 -1.19 -29.28
CA SER A 272 -3.05 -1.60 -28.28
C SER A 272 -4.40 -1.92 -28.94
N GLU A 273 -5.26 -2.62 -28.21
CA GLU A 273 -6.70 -2.56 -28.49
C GLU A 273 -7.22 -1.11 -28.37
N PRO A 274 -8.28 -0.74 -29.12
CA PRO A 274 -8.90 0.57 -28.95
C PRO A 274 -9.51 0.73 -27.56
N SER A 275 -9.49 1.97 -27.08
CA SER A 275 -10.26 2.34 -25.89
C SER A 275 -11.76 2.05 -26.10
N GLY A 276 -12.49 1.93 -24.98
CA GLY A 276 -13.95 2.07 -25.04
C GLY A 276 -14.32 3.40 -25.70
N ALA A 277 -15.34 3.37 -26.57
CA ALA A 277 -15.81 4.58 -27.23
C ALA A 277 -16.44 5.53 -26.21
N ARG A 278 -16.03 6.80 -26.24
CA ARG A 278 -16.69 7.87 -25.48
C ARG A 278 -17.49 8.77 -26.39
N ARG A 279 -18.61 9.30 -25.92
CA ARG A 279 -19.40 10.28 -26.66
C ARG A 279 -19.31 11.67 -26.07
N PHE A 280 -19.47 12.67 -26.94
CA PHE A 280 -19.78 14.05 -26.55
C PHE A 280 -20.72 14.67 -27.59
N GLU A 281 -21.43 15.72 -27.20
CA GLU A 281 -22.33 16.45 -28.09
C GLU A 281 -21.91 17.92 -28.19
N LEU A 282 -21.86 18.45 -29.41
CA LEU A 282 -21.57 19.87 -29.65
C LEU A 282 -22.87 20.61 -29.96
N VAL A 283 -23.15 21.64 -29.16
CA VAL A 283 -24.31 22.52 -29.36
C VAL A 283 -23.85 23.99 -29.44
N PRO A 284 -24.50 24.82 -30.28
CA PRO A 284 -24.17 26.23 -30.36
C PRO A 284 -24.53 26.94 -29.05
N GLU A 285 -23.63 27.80 -28.58
CA GLU A 285 -23.91 28.70 -27.48
C GLU A 285 -24.89 29.79 -27.94
N SER A 286 -26.07 29.82 -27.34
CA SER A 286 -27.04 30.90 -27.54
C SER A 286 -26.70 32.07 -26.62
N ILE A 287 -26.22 33.18 -27.19
CA ILE A 287 -26.10 34.44 -26.46
C ILE A 287 -27.48 35.09 -26.47
N PRO A 288 -28.16 35.28 -25.32
CA PRO A 288 -29.39 36.05 -25.29
C PRO A 288 -29.06 37.49 -25.66
N LEU A 289 -29.55 37.95 -26.82
CA LEU A 289 -29.49 39.35 -27.19
C LEU A 289 -30.60 40.08 -26.44
N GLU A 290 -30.24 40.75 -25.35
CA GLU A 290 -31.14 41.71 -24.72
C GLU A 290 -31.13 42.98 -25.57
N VAL A 291 -32.08 43.08 -26.51
CA VAL A 291 -32.28 44.30 -27.29
C VAL A 291 -32.88 45.33 -26.35
N GLN A 292 -32.06 46.25 -25.83
CA GLN A 292 -32.58 47.45 -25.21
C GLN A 292 -33.37 48.21 -26.28
N LYS A 293 -34.68 48.31 -26.10
CA LYS A 293 -35.54 49.17 -26.93
C LYS A 293 -35.01 50.60 -26.77
N GLY A 294 -34.31 51.08 -27.80
CA GLY A 294 -33.90 52.48 -27.86
C GLY A 294 -35.12 53.41 -27.87
N PRO A 295 -34.96 54.68 -27.44
CA PRO A 295 -36.06 55.63 -27.30
C PRO A 295 -36.45 56.24 -28.66
N TRP A 296 -36.82 55.41 -29.63
CA TRP A 296 -37.47 55.87 -30.84
C TRP A 296 -38.93 55.47 -30.78
N GLN A 297 -39.73 56.44 -30.32
CA GLN A 297 -41.14 56.62 -30.71
C GLN A 297 -41.24 56.80 -32.22
#